data_AF-A0A8T4ESI3-F1
#
_entry.id   AF-A0A8T4ESI3-F1
#
_cell.length_a   1.000
_cell.length_b   1.000
_cell.length_c   1.000
_cell.angle_alpha   90.00
_cell.angle_beta   90.00
_cell.angle_gamma   90.00
#
_symmetry.space_group_name_H-M   'P 1'
#
loop_
_entity.id
_entity.type
_entity.pdbx_description
1 polymer ?
#
loop_
_entity_poly.entity_id
_entity_poly.type
_entity_poly.pdbx_seq_one_letter_code
_entity_poly.pdbx_strand_id
1 'polypeptide(L)' 'MGLSSKKEEQLRRMPLIQNRIKASRNGRYIIQQTVITSIKPIEYYNAILANTVKVTDEPIGDDELMIEDGRELAKALA' A
#
# COMPACT_ATOMS: atom_id res chain seq x y z
N MET A 1 26.55 4.51 14.58
CA MET A 1 25.26 5.19 14.31
C MET A 1 24.54 4.39 13.23
N GLY A 2 23.67 3.47 13.65
CA GLY A 2 22.83 2.66 12.77
C GLY A 2 21.37 2.83 13.19
N LEU A 3 20.45 2.78 12.23
CA LEU A 3 19.02 2.83 12.53
C LEU A 3 18.66 1.60 13.38
N SER A 4 17.66 1.74 14.26
CA SER A 4 17.19 0.57 15.03
C SER A 4 16.64 -0.50 14.08
N SER A 5 16.78 -1.78 14.44
CA SER A 5 16.35 -2.93 13.62
C SER A 5 14.92 -2.79 13.07
N LYS A 6 14.00 -2.25 13.90
CA LYS A 6 12.61 -1.99 13.51
C LYS A 6 12.46 -0.96 12.38
N LYS A 7 13.30 0.10 12.38
CA LYS A 7 13.27 1.13 11.32
C LYS A 7 13.86 0.61 10.01
N GLU A 8 14.88 -0.25 10.08
CA GLU A 8 15.45 -0.87 8.88
C GLU A 8 14.48 -1.84 8.20
N GLU A 9 13.75 -2.65 8.97
CA GLU A 9 12.70 -3.52 8.43
C GLU A 9 11.57 -2.73 7.79
N GLN A 10 11.19 -1.59 8.38
CA GLN A 10 10.19 -0.69 7.82
C GLN A 10 10.66 -0.13 6.47
N LEU A 11 11.90 0.36 6.40
CA LEU A 11 12.49 0.90 5.16
C LEU A 11 12.58 -0.17 4.06
N ARG A 12 12.88 -1.43 4.40
CA ARG A 12 12.88 -2.55 3.44
C ARG A 12 11.50 -2.85 2.85
N ARG A 13 10.43 -2.52 3.58
CA ARG A 13 9.04 -2.71 3.14
C ARG A 13 8.49 -1.50 2.39
N MET A 14 9.20 -0.37 2.36
CA MET A 14 8.73 0.81 1.64
C MET A 14 8.77 0.58 0.13
N PRO A 15 7.70 0.93 -0.59
CA PRO A 15 7.71 0.88 -2.04
C PRO A 15 8.69 1.92 -2.59
N LEU A 16 9.36 1.58 -3.69
CA LEU A 16 10.20 2.52 -4.41
C LEU A 16 9.29 3.43 -5.24
N ILE A 17 9.31 4.72 -4.93
CA ILE A 17 8.54 5.73 -5.65
C ILE A 17 9.48 6.46 -6.60
N GLN A 18 9.19 6.40 -7.90
CA GLN A 18 9.97 7.06 -8.94
C GLN A 18 9.08 7.98 -9.76
N ASN A 19 9.50 9.23 -9.94
CA ASN A 19 8.85 10.16 -10.85
C ASN A 19 9.61 10.20 -12.17
N ARG A 20 8.93 9.84 -13.25
CA ARG A 20 9.44 9.95 -14.62
C ARG A 20 8.75 11.14 -15.28
N ILE A 21 9.51 12.22 -15.48
CA ILE A 21 9.02 13.40 -16.18
C ILE A 21 9.46 13.28 -17.64
N LYS A 22 8.50 13.30 -18.56
CA LYS A 22 8.74 13.21 -20.01
C LYS A 22 8.10 14.40 -20.69
N ALA A 23 8.78 15.00 -21.65
CA ALA A 23 8.16 15.95 -22.56
C ALA A 23 7.36 15.20 -23.63
N SER A 24 6.19 15.73 -23.97
CA SER A 24 5.45 15.28 -25.14
C SER A 24 6.29 15.52 -26.39
N ARG A 25 6.20 14.61 -27.36
CA ARG A 25 6.96 14.68 -28.63
C ARG A 25 6.73 15.99 -29.41
N ASN A 26 5.60 16.65 -29.18
CA ASN A 26 5.24 17.93 -29.79
C ASN A 26 5.57 19.16 -28.91
N GLY A 27 6.24 18.98 -27.77
CA GLY A 27 6.65 20.05 -26.85
C GLY A 27 5.53 20.73 -26.07
N ARG A 28 4.26 20.38 -26.29
CA ARG A 28 3.11 21.08 -25.69
C ARG A 28 2.74 20.62 -24.28
N TYR A 29 3.21 19.45 -23.86
CA TYR A 29 2.83 18.87 -22.57
C TYR A 29 4.05 18.29 -21.85
N ILE A 30 4.01 18.37 -20.53
CA ILE A 30 4.91 17.65 -19.64
C ILE A 30 4.09 16.53 -19.01
N ILE A 31 4.54 15.30 -19.20
CA ILE A 31 3.93 14.09 -18.66
C ILE A 31 4.73 13.73 -17.41
N GLN A 32 4.12 13.88 -16.24
CA GLN A 32 4.66 13.36 -15.00
C GLN A 32 4.04 11.99 -14.72
N GLN A 33 4.87 10.95 -14.76
CA GLN A 33 4.47 9.58 -14.46
C GLN A 33 5.07 9.17 -13.11
N THR A 34 4.22 8.96 -12.11
CA THR A 34 4.61 8.38 -10.82
C THR A 34 4.55 6.86 -10.91
N VAL A 35 5.69 6.19 -10.72
CA VAL A 35 5.81 4.74 -10.70
C VAL A 35 6.06 4.29 -9.27
N ILE A 36 5.09 3.57 -8.70
CA ILE A 36 5.19 2.96 -7.37
C ILE A 36 5.54 1.50 -7.58
N THR A 37 6.74 1.09 -7.17
CA THR A 37 7.22 -0.28 -7.30
C THR A 37 7.24 -0.94 -5.92
N SER A 38 6.38 -1.92 -5.70
CA SER A 38 6.40 -2.78 -4.52
C SER A 38 6.87 -4.17 -4.93
N ILE A 39 7.84 -4.72 -4.20
CA ILE A 39 8.38 -6.05 -4.46
C ILE A 39 7.84 -6.99 -3.38
N LYS A 40 7.19 -8.08 -3.80
CA LYS A 40 6.67 -9.14 -2.93
C LYS A 40 7.11 -10.51 -3.47
N PRO A 41 7.22 -11.55 -2.62
CA PRO A 41 7.50 -12.91 -3.06
C PRO A 41 6.43 -13.41 -4.03
N ILE A 42 6.80 -14.31 -4.95
CA ILE A 42 5.87 -14.87 -5.95
C ILE A 42 4.68 -15.60 -5.30
N GLU A 43 4.92 -16.25 -4.16
CA GLU A 43 3.90 -16.95 -3.37
C GLU A 43 2.75 -16.04 -2.93
N TYR A 44 3.05 -14.78 -2.61
CA TYR A 44 2.05 -13.79 -2.22
C TYR A 44 1.07 -13.52 -3.37
N TYR A 45 1.59 -13.31 -4.58
CA TYR A 45 0.74 -13.09 -5.75
C TYR A 45 0.06 -14.36 -6.21
N ASN A 46 0.70 -15.53 -6.06
CA ASN A 46 0.03 -16.81 -6.31
C ASN A 46 -1.18 -17.00 -5.39
N ALA A 47 -1.06 -16.66 -4.11
CA ALA A 47 -2.18 -16.70 -3.17
C ALA A 47 -3.30 -15.72 -3.55
N ILE A 48 -2.97 -14.50 -3.99
CA ILE A 48 -3.95 -13.51 -4.47
C ILE A 48 -4.64 -13.96 -5.76
N LEU A 49 -3.87 -14.43 -6.74
CA LEU A 49 -4.38 -14.87 -8.04
C LEU A 49 -5.19 -16.16 -7.91
N ALA A 50 -4.81 -17.04 -7.00
CA ALA A 50 -5.58 -18.24 -6.64
C ALA A 50 -6.77 -17.94 -5.73
N ASN A 51 -6.90 -16.71 -5.22
CA ASN A 51 -7.99 -16.33 -4.34
C ASN A 51 -9.31 -16.33 -5.14
N THR A 52 -10.03 -17.44 -5.08
CA THR A 52 -11.35 -17.63 -5.70
C THR A 52 -12.47 -16.91 -4.96
N VAL A 53 -12.15 -16.24 -3.85
CA VAL A 53 -13.12 -15.43 -3.10
C VAL A 53 -13.33 -14.12 -3.83
N LYS A 54 -14.45 -14.03 -4.57
CA LYS A 54 -14.98 -12.75 -5.03
C LYS A 54 -15.46 -12.01 -3.79
N VAL A 55 -14.66 -11.05 -3.31
CA VAL A 55 -15.15 -10.06 -2.36
C VAL A 55 -16.03 -9.12 -3.18
N THR A 56 -17.33 -9.19 -2.96
CA THR A 56 -18.24 -8.14 -3.41
C THR A 56 -17.88 -6.88 -2.64
N ASP A 57 -17.61 -5.78 -3.35
CA ASP A 57 -17.47 -4.46 -2.73
C ASP A 57 -18.83 -4.07 -2.14
N GLU A 58 -19.08 -4.46 -0.90
CA GLU A 58 -20.18 -3.92 -0.13
C GLU A 58 -19.80 -2.50 0.30
N PRO A 59 -20.66 -1.50 0.07
CA PRO A 59 -20.39 -0.15 0.55
C PRO A 59 -20.27 -0.20 2.07
N ILE A 60 -19.09 0.18 2.56
CA ILE A 60 -18.83 0.38 3.99
C ILE A 60 -19.89 1.38 4.49
N GLY A 61 -20.72 0.95 5.43
CA GLY A 61 -21.68 1.83 6.09
C GLY A 61 -20.95 2.89 6.91
N ASP A 62 -21.53 4.09 7.04
CA ASP A 62 -20.93 5.21 7.78
C ASP A 62 -20.56 4.84 9.23
N ASP A 63 -21.23 3.84 9.82
CA ASP A 63 -20.97 3.31 11.16
C ASP A 63 -19.66 2.48 11.25
N GLU A 64 -19.23 1.82 10.17
CA GLU A 64 -17.99 1.00 10.12
C GLU A 64 -16.73 1.83 9.83
N LEU A 65 -16.90 3.10 9.42
CA LEU A 65 -15.82 4.07 9.23
C LEU A 65 -15.33 4.69 10.55
N MET A 66 -15.96 4.36 11.68
CA MET A 66 -15.52 4.78 13.00
C MET A 66 -14.22 4.08 13.36
N ILE A 67 -13.09 4.73 13.04
CA ILE A 67 -11.76 4.29 13.43
C ILE A 67 -11.63 4.46 14.95
N GLU A 68 -11.96 3.42 15.71
CA GLU A 68 -11.59 3.36 17.12
C GLU A 68 -10.07 3.10 17.24
N ASP A 69 -9.41 3.84 18.12
CA ASP A 69 -8.00 3.61 18.44
C ASP A 69 -7.84 2.15 18.89
N GLY A 70 -7.02 1.36 18.19
CA GLY A 70 -6.88 -0.09 18.46
C GLY A 70 -6.44 -0.47 19.89
N ARG A 71 -6.08 0.52 20.72
CA ARG A 71 -5.83 0.36 22.17
C ARG A 71 -7.13 0.22 22.98
N GLU A 72 -8.21 0.87 22.58
CA GLU A 72 -9.52 0.81 23.26
C GLU A 72 -10.19 -0.54 22.99
N LEU A 73 -10.16 -1.02 21.73
CA LEU A 73 -10.62 -2.36 21.35
C LEU A 73 -9.90 -3.49 22.11
N ALA A 74 -8.57 -3.38 22.27
CA ALA A 74 -7.79 -4.39 22.98
C ALA A 74 -8.06 -4.43 24.50
N LYS A 75 -8.53 -3.33 25.08
CA LYS A 75 -8.96 -3.26 26.49
C LYS A 75 -10.36 -3.83 26.71
N ALA A 76 -11.25 -3.69 25.73
CA ALA A 76 -12.61 -4.22 25.80
C ALA A 76 -12.68 -5.76 25.61
N LEU A 77 -11.67 -6.33 24.95
CA LEU A 77 -11.53 -7.77 24.69
C LEU A 77 -10.75 -8.54 25.77
N ALA A 78 -10.19 -7.86 26.76
CA ALA A 78 -9.42 -8.43 27.87
C ALA A 78 -10.25 -8.49 29.16
#